data_AF-A0A328N261-F1
#
_entry.id   AF-A0A328N261-F1
#
_cell.length_a   1.000
_cell.length_b   1.000
_cell.length_c   1.000
_cell.angle_alpha   90.00
_cell.angle_beta   90.00
_cell.angle_gamma   90.00
#
_symmetry.space_group_name_H-M   'P 1'
#
loop_
_entity.id
_entity.type
_entity.pdbx_description
1 polymer ?
#
loop_
_entity_poly.entity_id
_entity_poly.type
_entity_poly.pdbx_seq_one_letter_code
_entity_poly.pdbx_strand_id
1 'polypeptide(L)'
;MPDDRSRNRPHRPGNRPGQPASPRANVAGPTGPRHPPYRGPGRAENVVPESRWRSRCGPPVAHTADGPLWTCDACGRDWPCPALRATPTDAARRATLIPEFSRITRRAIRDLRGQPGGPDPVAIVRRFLWFLPLTDEEARAVALRLR
;
A
#
# COMPACT_ATOMS: atom_id res chain seq x y z
N MET A 1 11.51 -44.99 -30.93
CA MET A 1 12.93 -44.62 -31.15
C MET A 1 13.23 -43.37 -30.34
N PRO A 2 13.98 -43.47 -29.23
CA PRO A 2 14.44 -42.34 -28.43
C PRO A 2 15.84 -41.89 -28.89
N ASP A 3 16.03 -40.59 -29.11
CA ASP A 3 17.33 -39.90 -29.21
C ASP A 3 17.18 -38.69 -28.28
N ASP A 4 17.75 -38.63 -27.07
CA ASP A 4 19.16 -38.57 -26.69
C ASP A 4 20.01 -37.62 -27.56
N ARG A 5 20.12 -36.36 -27.13
CA ARG A 5 21.40 -35.66 -27.26
C ARG A 5 21.56 -34.54 -26.25
N SER A 6 22.13 -34.92 -25.11
CA SER A 6 22.90 -34.04 -24.25
C SER A 6 24.25 -33.65 -24.89
N ARG A 7 24.77 -32.50 -24.44
CA ARG A 7 26.17 -31.98 -24.54
C ARG A 7 26.56 -31.21 -25.81
N ASN A 8 26.88 -29.92 -25.64
CA ASN A 8 28.29 -29.48 -25.65
C ASN A 8 28.47 -28.04 -25.16
N ARG A 9 29.15 -27.90 -24.02
CA ARG A 9 29.87 -26.69 -23.58
C ARG A 9 31.21 -26.61 -24.31
N PRO A 10 31.71 -25.41 -24.64
CA PRO A 10 33.14 -25.18 -24.73
C PRO A 10 33.66 -24.57 -23.41
N HIS A 11 34.63 -25.27 -22.82
CA HIS A 11 35.60 -24.72 -21.87
C HIS A 11 36.65 -23.89 -22.62
N ARG A 12 37.15 -22.79 -22.02
CA ARG A 12 38.59 -22.56 -21.82
C ARG A 12 38.87 -21.38 -20.86
N PRO A 13 40.08 -21.34 -20.27
CA PRO A 13 40.34 -20.82 -18.92
C PRO A 13 41.23 -19.56 -18.91
N GLY A 14 41.36 -18.93 -17.76
CA GLY A 14 42.30 -17.82 -17.54
C GLY A 14 42.58 -17.57 -16.06
N ASN A 15 43.48 -18.37 -15.49
CA ASN A 15 44.11 -18.15 -14.18
C ASN A 15 44.85 -16.81 -14.14
N ARG A 16 44.73 -16.05 -13.05
CA ARG A 16 45.68 -15.00 -12.67
C ARG A 16 46.10 -15.19 -11.20
N PRO A 17 47.36 -15.54 -10.92
CA PRO A 17 47.90 -15.58 -9.57
C PRO A 17 48.49 -14.20 -9.19
N GLY A 18 48.46 -13.85 -7.91
CA GLY A 18 49.21 -12.70 -7.40
C GLY A 18 48.63 -12.03 -6.15
N GLN A 19 48.56 -12.76 -5.04
CA GLN A 19 48.66 -12.14 -3.71
C GLN A 19 50.11 -12.25 -3.23
N PRO A 20 50.62 -11.22 -2.55
CA PRO A 20 51.51 -11.44 -1.42
C PRO A 20 50.97 -10.83 -0.12
N ALA A 21 51.38 -11.49 0.94
CA ALA A 21 51.00 -11.35 2.33
C ALA A 21 51.33 -9.99 2.98
N SER A 22 50.57 -9.66 4.03
CA SER A 22 50.90 -8.62 5.00
C SER A 22 52.18 -8.93 5.80
N PRO A 23 52.78 -7.89 6.39
CA PRO A 23 53.27 -7.99 7.76
C PRO A 23 52.76 -6.85 8.67
N ARG A 24 52.83 -7.13 9.97
CA ARG A 24 52.29 -6.41 11.13
C ARG A 24 53.22 -5.31 11.68
N ALA A 25 52.59 -4.37 12.39
CA ALA A 25 52.96 -3.74 13.68
C ALA A 25 54.02 -2.62 13.75
N ASN A 26 53.63 -1.44 14.28
CA ASN A 26 53.92 -0.91 15.64
C ASN A 26 53.83 0.64 15.67
N VAL A 27 52.90 1.23 16.45
CA VAL A 27 53.08 1.91 17.76
C VAL A 27 53.70 3.33 17.70
N ALA A 28 52.92 4.35 18.07
CA ALA A 28 53.21 5.37 19.11
C ALA A 28 52.10 6.45 19.15
N GLY A 29 51.58 6.77 20.35
CA GLY A 29 50.52 7.77 20.59
C GLY A 29 51.03 9.22 20.80
N PRO A 30 50.47 9.99 21.75
CA PRO A 30 49.31 10.87 21.56
C PRO A 30 49.54 12.32 22.04
N THR A 31 48.88 13.35 21.49
CA THR A 31 48.48 14.57 22.26
C THR A 31 47.55 15.49 21.46
N GLY A 32 46.35 15.77 21.99
CA GLY A 32 45.44 16.80 21.49
C GLY A 32 44.28 17.03 22.47
N PRO A 33 44.00 18.27 22.92
CA PRO A 33 43.11 18.50 24.07
C PRO A 33 41.63 18.21 23.78
N ARG A 34 40.96 17.68 24.81
CA ARG A 34 39.50 17.56 24.90
C ARG A 34 38.87 18.95 25.10
N HIS A 35 38.18 19.46 24.09
CA HIS A 35 37.15 20.49 24.29
C HIS A 35 35.95 20.23 23.36
N PRO A 36 34.73 20.10 23.90
CA PRO A 36 33.51 20.15 23.09
C PRO A 36 33.20 21.61 22.72
N PRO A 37 32.79 21.93 21.47
CA PRO A 37 32.31 23.27 21.18
C PRO A 37 30.94 23.48 21.83
N TYR A 38 30.92 24.43 22.76
CA TYR A 38 29.84 25.35 23.15
C TYR A 38 28.38 24.99 22.75
N ARG A 39 27.52 24.81 23.75
CA ARG A 39 26.07 24.60 23.65
C ARG A 39 25.34 25.96 23.78
N GLY A 40 25.02 26.61 22.66
CA GLY A 40 24.11 27.77 22.64
C GLY A 40 22.63 27.33 22.71
N PRO A 41 21.70 28.19 23.16
CA PRO A 41 20.27 27.87 23.21
C PRO A 41 19.64 28.13 21.84
N GLY A 42 19.89 27.24 20.89
CA GLY A 42 19.18 27.18 19.61
C GLY A 42 17.96 26.29 19.75
N ARG A 43 16.77 26.87 19.64
CA ARG A 43 15.46 26.22 19.58
C ARG A 43 15.45 25.12 18.50
N ALA A 44 15.77 23.88 18.87
CA ALA A 44 15.44 22.74 18.04
C ALA A 44 13.93 22.58 18.08
N GLU A 45 13.25 23.04 17.03
CA GLU A 45 11.89 22.60 16.78
C GLU A 45 11.92 21.07 16.79
N ASN A 46 11.11 20.46 17.65
CA ASN A 46 10.86 19.02 17.65
C ASN A 46 10.13 18.66 16.35
N VAL A 47 10.82 18.78 15.21
CA VAL A 47 10.37 18.19 13.95
C VAL A 47 10.64 16.71 14.11
N VAL A 48 9.63 16.00 14.61
CA VAL A 48 9.62 14.55 14.62
C VAL A 48 9.88 14.09 13.16
N PRO A 49 10.93 13.32 12.89
CA PRO A 49 11.22 12.87 11.54
C PRO A 49 10.03 12.08 10.97
N GLU A 50 9.63 12.37 9.73
CA GLU A 50 8.50 11.70 9.06
C GLU A 50 8.62 10.15 9.06
N SER A 51 9.84 9.65 9.11
CA SER A 51 10.16 8.23 9.22
C SER A 51 9.54 7.54 10.44
N ARG A 52 9.21 8.28 11.51
CA ARG A 52 8.60 7.72 12.73
C ARG A 52 7.12 7.38 12.59
N TRP A 53 6.37 7.99 11.66
CA TRP A 53 4.98 7.60 11.37
C TRP A 53 4.88 6.48 10.33
N ARG A 54 5.84 6.38 9.39
CA ARG A 54 5.87 5.29 8.39
C ARG A 54 6.07 3.91 9.00
N SER A 55 6.72 3.83 10.15
CA SER A 55 7.16 2.56 10.76
C SER A 55 6.11 1.87 11.65
N ARG A 56 4.93 2.47 11.87
CA ARG A 56 3.81 1.80 12.58
C ARG A 56 2.86 1.05 11.67
N CYS A 57 3.02 1.20 10.36
CA CYS A 57 2.21 0.46 9.40
C CYS A 57 2.86 -0.91 9.26
N GLY A 58 2.19 -1.94 9.81
CA GLY A 58 2.41 -3.31 9.35
C GLY A 58 2.22 -3.42 7.83
N PRO A 59 2.44 -4.60 7.23
CA PRO A 59 2.19 -4.80 5.81
C PRO A 59 0.81 -4.23 5.44
N PRO A 60 0.65 -3.56 4.29
CA PRO A 60 -0.60 -2.91 3.92
C PRO A 60 -1.70 -3.97 3.94
N VAL A 61 -2.51 -3.96 5.00
CA VAL A 61 -3.63 -4.88 5.13
C VAL A 61 -4.61 -4.47 4.04
N ALA A 62 -4.96 -5.40 3.16
CA ALA A 62 -5.95 -5.14 2.14
C ALA A 62 -7.25 -4.73 2.85
N HIS A 63 -7.75 -3.53 2.54
CA HIS A 63 -9.01 -3.03 3.10
C HIS A 63 -10.17 -3.68 2.35
N THR A 64 -10.37 -4.98 2.55
CA THR A 64 -11.49 -5.77 2.03
C THR A 64 -12.69 -5.69 2.97
N ALA A 65 -13.84 -6.13 2.46
CA ALA A 65 -15.04 -6.42 3.22
C ALA A 65 -15.86 -7.45 2.45
N ASP A 66 -16.66 -8.24 3.16
CA ASP A 66 -17.76 -9.00 2.57
C ASP A 66 -19.10 -8.67 3.22
N GLY A 67 -20.19 -9.01 2.52
CA GLY A 67 -21.55 -8.91 3.01
C GLY A 67 -21.83 -9.92 4.16
N PRO A 68 -22.92 -9.73 4.91
CA PRO A 68 -24.00 -8.78 4.65
C PRO A 68 -23.80 -7.41 5.33
N LEU A 69 -22.87 -7.29 6.28
CA LEU A 69 -22.66 -6.06 7.06
C LEU A 69 -21.77 -5.04 6.34
N TRP A 70 -20.95 -5.47 5.37
CA TRP A 70 -20.05 -4.60 4.61
C TRP A 70 -19.16 -3.75 5.52
N THR A 71 -18.59 -4.41 6.53
CA THR A 71 -17.61 -3.85 7.46
C THR A 71 -16.21 -4.21 6.98
N CYS A 72 -15.29 -3.26 7.00
CA CYS A 72 -13.92 -3.47 6.56
C CYS A 72 -13.17 -4.36 7.54
N ASP A 73 -12.58 -5.46 7.03
CA ASP A 73 -11.85 -6.45 7.83
C ASP A 73 -10.63 -5.85 8.54
N ALA A 74 -10.03 -4.82 7.94
CA ALA A 74 -8.83 -4.16 8.48
C ALA A 74 -9.15 -3.07 9.51
N CYS A 75 -10.28 -2.37 9.38
CA CYS A 75 -10.60 -1.18 10.19
C CYS A 75 -11.77 -1.36 11.14
N GLY A 76 -12.61 -2.38 10.95
CA GLY A 76 -13.88 -2.53 11.65
C GLY A 76 -14.91 -1.42 11.35
N ARG A 77 -14.70 -0.64 10.29
CA ARG A 77 -15.57 0.48 9.88
C ARG A 77 -16.34 0.12 8.63
N ASP A 78 -17.45 0.81 8.41
CA ASP A 78 -18.22 0.80 7.17
C ASP A 78 -17.34 0.85 5.92
N TRP A 79 -17.46 -0.17 5.08
CA TRP A 79 -16.76 -0.29 3.81
C TRP A 79 -17.54 0.38 2.66
N PRO A 80 -16.92 1.14 1.74
CA PRO A 80 -15.51 1.49 1.65
C PRO A 80 -15.03 2.34 2.83
N CYS A 81 -14.00 1.87 3.53
CA CYS A 81 -13.53 2.54 4.74
C CYS A 81 -12.73 3.82 4.42
N PRO A 82 -12.57 4.75 5.38
CA PRO A 82 -11.84 6.00 5.14
C PRO A 82 -10.41 5.80 4.60
N ALA A 83 -9.72 4.74 5.02
CA ALA A 83 -8.38 4.43 4.53
C ALA A 83 -8.38 4.07 3.03
N LEU A 84 -9.35 3.24 2.60
CA LEU A 84 -9.52 2.91 1.18
C LEU A 84 -9.88 4.16 0.36
N ARG A 85 -10.81 4.98 0.86
CA ARG A 85 -11.25 6.21 0.18
C ARG A 85 -10.20 7.33 0.14
N ALA A 86 -9.20 7.28 1.01
CA ALA A 86 -8.10 8.25 0.98
C ALA A 86 -7.14 8.02 -0.20
N THR A 87 -7.26 6.88 -0.89
CA THR A 87 -6.40 6.55 -2.02
C THR A 87 -6.69 7.46 -3.21
N PRO A 88 -5.69 8.18 -3.77
CA PRO A 88 -5.91 9.02 -4.94
C PRO A 88 -6.46 8.20 -6.11
N THR A 89 -7.55 8.68 -6.72
CA THR A 89 -8.20 8.03 -7.86
C THR A 89 -8.29 9.00 -9.04
N ASP A 90 -7.27 8.98 -9.88
CA ASP A 90 -7.26 9.71 -11.15
C ASP A 90 -8.23 9.09 -12.17
N ALA A 91 -8.41 9.75 -13.32
CA ALA A 91 -9.34 9.29 -14.36
C ALA A 91 -9.05 7.87 -14.87
N ALA A 92 -7.78 7.50 -15.08
CA ALA A 92 -7.41 6.17 -15.55
C ALA A 92 -7.69 5.12 -14.47
N ARG A 93 -7.35 5.41 -13.22
CA ARG A 93 -7.64 4.52 -12.09
C ARG A 93 -9.15 4.34 -11.89
N ARG A 94 -9.95 5.42 -11.99
CA ARG A 94 -11.41 5.32 -11.92
C ARG A 94 -11.95 4.36 -12.97
N ALA A 95 -11.49 4.44 -14.22
CA ALA A 95 -11.91 3.54 -15.28
C ALA A 95 -11.64 2.06 -14.94
N THR A 96 -10.51 1.76 -14.29
CA THR A 96 -10.20 0.39 -13.84
C THR A 96 -11.06 -0.10 -12.66
N LEU A 97 -11.51 0.81 -11.79
CA LEU A 97 -12.30 0.46 -10.61
C LEU A 97 -13.79 0.26 -10.92
N ILE A 98 -14.33 0.92 -11.96
CA ILE A 98 -15.76 0.88 -12.29
C ILE A 98 -16.29 -0.55 -12.40
N PRO A 99 -15.69 -1.49 -13.17
CA PRO A 99 -16.27 -2.82 -13.35
C PRO A 99 -16.35 -3.60 -12.03
N GLU A 100 -15.27 -3.56 -11.25
CA GLU A 100 -15.17 -4.26 -9.97
C GLU A 100 -16.16 -3.69 -8.95
N PHE A 101 -16.11 -2.37 -8.74
CA PHE A 101 -16.98 -1.72 -7.76
C PHE A 101 -18.45 -1.74 -8.18
N SER A 102 -18.77 -1.80 -9.47
CA SER A 102 -20.16 -2.01 -9.92
C SER A 102 -20.70 -3.37 -9.49
N ARG A 103 -19.88 -4.43 -9.60
CA ARG A 103 -20.24 -5.78 -9.14
C ARG A 103 -20.41 -5.83 -7.62
N ILE A 104 -19.50 -5.19 -6.88
CA ILE A 104 -19.56 -5.12 -5.42
C ILE A 104 -20.80 -4.35 -4.97
N THR A 105 -21.07 -3.18 -5.57
CA THR A 105 -22.22 -2.33 -5.25
C THR A 105 -23.55 -3.07 -5.45
N ARG A 106 -23.69 -3.87 -6.51
CA ARG A 106 -24.88 -4.71 -6.72
C ARG A 106 -25.11 -5.70 -5.56
N ARG A 107 -24.05 -6.32 -5.04
CA ARG A 107 -24.16 -7.23 -3.89
C ARG A 107 -24.54 -6.44 -2.63
N ALA A 108 -23.90 -5.30 -2.39
CA ALA A 108 -24.20 -4.43 -1.26
C ALA A 108 -25.63 -3.89 -1.24
N ILE A 109 -26.18 -3.52 -2.41
CA ILE A 109 -27.58 -3.11 -2.53
C ILE A 109 -28.53 -4.23 -2.07
N ARG A 110 -28.28 -5.49 -2.46
CA ARG A 110 -29.11 -6.62 -2.00
C ARG A 110 -28.99 -6.85 -0.50
N ASP A 111 -27.77 -6.84 0.03
CA ASP A 111 -27.50 -7.18 1.42
C ASP A 111 -28.01 -6.10 2.39
N LEU A 112 -27.77 -4.82 2.10
CA LEU A 112 -28.08 -3.71 3.00
C LEU A 112 -29.54 -3.25 2.89
N ARG A 113 -30.15 -3.33 1.70
CA ARG A 113 -31.58 -3.00 1.53
C ARG A 113 -32.49 -3.99 2.23
N GLY A 114 -32.06 -5.24 2.37
CA GLY A 114 -32.80 -6.29 3.07
C GLY A 114 -32.93 -6.06 4.59
N GLN A 115 -32.19 -5.10 5.15
CA GLN A 115 -32.23 -4.78 6.58
C GLN A 115 -33.38 -3.83 6.91
N PRO A 116 -34.17 -4.07 7.98
CA PRO A 116 -35.16 -3.11 8.46
C PRO A 116 -34.49 -1.78 8.81
N GLY A 117 -34.90 -0.69 8.17
CA GLY A 117 -34.26 0.63 8.34
C GLY A 117 -32.89 0.76 7.64
N GLY A 118 -32.56 -0.14 6.71
CA GLY A 118 -31.34 -0.10 5.93
C GLY A 118 -31.22 1.16 5.05
N PRO A 119 -29.99 1.50 4.61
CA PRO A 119 -29.74 2.69 3.80
C PRO A 119 -30.48 2.63 2.45
N ASP A 120 -30.95 3.79 1.98
CA ASP A 120 -31.51 3.93 0.64
C ASP A 120 -30.49 3.48 -0.43
N PRO A 121 -30.90 2.71 -1.46
CA PRO A 121 -30.02 2.36 -2.58
C PRO A 121 -29.16 3.49 -3.15
N VAL A 122 -29.65 4.73 -3.17
CA VAL A 122 -28.87 5.91 -3.61
C VAL A 122 -27.68 6.16 -2.68
N ALA A 123 -27.90 6.08 -1.37
CA ALA A 123 -26.85 6.24 -0.37
C ALA A 123 -25.81 5.11 -0.46
N ILE A 124 -26.24 3.88 -0.77
CA ILE A 124 -25.34 2.74 -1.01
C ILE A 124 -24.47 3.01 -2.25
N VAL A 125 -25.06 3.44 -3.37
CA VAL A 125 -24.33 3.76 -4.60
C VAL A 125 -23.29 4.85 -4.35
N ARG A 126 -23.68 5.96 -3.71
CA ARG A 126 -22.75 7.06 -3.40
C ARG A 126 -21.62 6.63 -2.46
N ARG A 127 -21.91 5.73 -1.52
CA ARG A 127 -20.90 5.16 -0.60
C ARG A 127 -19.90 4.27 -1.33
N PHE A 128 -20.37 3.36 -2.18
CA PHE A 128 -19.51 2.38 -2.85
C PHE A 128 -18.78 2.96 -4.06
N LEU A 129 -19.42 3.81 -4.85
CA LEU A 129 -18.84 4.51 -6.00
C LEU A 129 -18.27 5.89 -5.64
N TRP A 130 -17.68 6.02 -4.46
CA TRP A 130 -17.18 7.29 -3.89
C TRP A 130 -16.18 8.03 -4.80
N PHE A 131 -15.52 7.33 -5.72
CA PHE A 131 -14.55 7.90 -6.65
C PHE A 131 -15.20 8.54 -7.88
N LEU A 132 -16.52 8.35 -8.09
CA LEU A 132 -17.29 9.00 -9.15
C LEU A 132 -18.01 10.22 -8.57
N PRO A 133 -17.94 11.40 -9.22
CA PRO A 133 -18.69 12.57 -8.82
C PRO A 133 -20.16 12.44 -9.27
N LEU A 134 -20.90 11.51 -8.67
CA LEU A 134 -22.31 11.26 -9.00
C LEU A 134 -23.20 12.28 -8.31
N THR A 135 -24.09 12.89 -9.08
CA THR A 135 -25.28 13.58 -8.57
C THR A 135 -26.28 12.58 -8.00
N ASP A 136 -27.25 13.06 -7.23
CA ASP A 136 -28.30 12.19 -6.68
C ASP A 136 -29.16 11.55 -7.78
N GLU A 137 -29.39 12.25 -8.89
CA GLU A 137 -30.12 11.73 -10.04
C GLU A 137 -29.35 10.60 -10.73
N GLU A 138 -28.05 10.80 -10.97
CA GLU A 138 -27.19 9.75 -11.54
C GLU A 138 -27.07 8.55 -10.61
N ALA A 139 -26.92 8.78 -9.29
CA ALA A 139 -26.86 7.71 -8.30
C ALA A 139 -28.17 6.91 -8.24
N ARG A 140 -29.33 7.57 -8.39
CA ARG A 140 -30.64 6.90 -8.55
C ARG A 140 -30.67 6.07 -9.83
N ALA A 141 -30.27 6.63 -10.97
CA ALA A 141 -30.27 5.91 -12.24
C ALA A 141 -29.37 4.65 -12.18
N VAL A 142 -28.21 4.75 -11.55
CA VAL A 142 -27.32 3.61 -11.29
C VAL A 142 -27.98 2.60 -10.35
N ALA A 143 -28.57 3.04 -9.24
CA ALA A 143 -29.27 2.14 -8.31
C ALA A 143 -30.40 1.36 -9.00
N LEU A 144 -31.17 2.02 -9.88
CA LEU A 144 -32.24 1.40 -10.67
C LEU A 144 -31.73 0.39 -11.70
N ARG A 145 -30.48 0.52 -12.16
CA ARG A 145 -29.83 -0.41 -13.10
C ARG A 145 -29.16 -1.59 -12.40
N LEU A 146 -28.76 -1.41 -11.13
CA LEU A 146 -28.08 -2.42 -10.35
C LEU A 146 -29.01 -3.34 -9.54
N ARG A 147 -30.29 -2.96 -9.38
CA ARG A 147 -31.32 -3.77 -8.72
C ARG A 147 -31.64 -5.08 -9.45
#